data_AF-A0A401NSU5-F1
#
_entry.id   AF-A0A401NSU5-F1
#
_cell.length_a   1.000
_cell.length_b   1.000
_cell.length_c   1.000
_cell.angle_alpha   90.00
_cell.angle_beta   90.00
_cell.angle_gamma   90.00
#
_symmetry.space_group_name_H-M   'P 1'
#
loop_
_entity.id
_entity.type
_entity.pdbx_description
1 polymer ?
#
loop_
_entity_poly.entity_id
_entity_poly.type
_entity_poly.pdbx_seq_one_letter_code
_entity_poly.pdbx_strand_id
1 'polypeptide(L)'
;MGKAEFLTPKAIANRIKSKGLQKLRWYCQMCQKQCRDENGFKCHCMSESHQRQLLLASENPQQFMDYFSENQTCSQQCYLQ
;
A
#
# COMPACT_ATOMS: atom_id res chain seq x y z
N MET A 1 21.96 3.03 -8.49
CA MET A 1 21.57 3.70 -9.75
C MET A 1 21.40 5.19 -9.48
N GLY A 2 22.05 6.05 -10.26
CA GLY A 2 22.04 7.51 -10.07
C GLY A 2 20.64 8.13 -10.21
N LYS A 3 20.33 9.13 -9.38
CA LYS A 3 19.09 9.90 -9.43
C LYS A 3 19.04 10.64 -10.76
N ALA A 4 18.02 10.35 -11.58
CA ALA A 4 17.82 11.04 -12.84
C ALA A 4 17.30 12.46 -12.56
N GLU A 5 17.92 13.48 -13.16
CA GLU A 5 17.50 14.86 -12.97
C GLU A 5 16.05 15.09 -13.43
N PHE A 6 15.38 16.05 -12.78
CA PHE A 6 13.92 16.24 -12.75
C PHE A 6 13.23 16.35 -14.13
N LEU A 7 13.98 16.67 -15.19
CA LEU A 7 13.46 16.87 -16.55
C LEU A 7 14.08 15.93 -17.59
N THR A 8 14.88 14.95 -17.15
CA THR A 8 15.41 13.96 -18.08
C THR A 8 14.28 13.08 -18.63
N PRO A 9 14.41 12.58 -19.88
CA PRO A 9 13.46 11.62 -20.45
C PRO A 9 13.21 10.42 -19.52
N LYS A 10 14.23 9.99 -18.75
CA LYS A 10 14.12 8.93 -17.75
C LYS A 10 13.25 9.33 -16.55
N ALA A 11 13.37 10.54 -16.03
CA ALA A 11 12.53 11.05 -14.95
C ALA A 11 11.06 11.18 -15.38
N ILE A 12 10.84 11.69 -16.60
CA ILE A 12 9.49 11.82 -17.19
C ILE A 12 8.86 10.44 -17.40
N ALA A 13 9.58 9.49 -18.00
CA ALA A 13 9.11 8.12 -18.20
C ALA A 13 8.80 7.40 -16.88
N ASN A 14 9.61 7.61 -15.84
CA ASN A 14 9.35 7.05 -14.52
C ASN A 14 8.09 7.64 -13.88
N ARG A 15 7.85 8.95 -14.03
CA ARG A 15 6.64 9.61 -13.52
C ARG A 15 5.39 9.13 -14.24
N ILE A 16 5.44 8.94 -15.56
CA ILE A 16 4.31 8.41 -16.34
C ILE A 16 3.99 6.97 -15.89
N LYS A 17 5.00 6.10 -15.74
CA LYS A 17 4.81 4.73 -15.23
C LYS A 17 4.22 4.69 -13.82
N SER A 18 4.57 5.66 -12.97
CA SER A 18 3.98 5.78 -11.63
C SER A 18 2.55 6.31 -11.62
N LYS A 19 2.10 7.01 -12.67
CA LYS A 19 0.75 7.57 -12.78
C LYS A 19 -0.23 6.70 -13.58
N GLY A 20 0.25 5.74 -14.37
CA GLY A 20 -0.62 4.81 -15.09
C GLY A 20 -1.47 3.99 -14.12
N LEU A 21 -2.72 3.69 -14.49
CA LEU A 21 -3.68 2.95 -13.68
C LEU A 21 -3.15 1.55 -13.38
N GLN A 22 -2.41 1.40 -12.28
CA GLN A 22 -1.87 0.11 -11.86
C GLN A 22 -3.04 -0.73 -11.36
N LYS A 23 -3.16 -1.97 -11.86
CA LYS A 23 -4.08 -2.96 -11.28
C LYS A 23 -3.84 -2.99 -9.77
N LEU A 24 -4.91 -2.94 -8.97
CA LEU A 24 -4.89 -2.87 -7.49
C LEU A 24 -4.32 -4.13 -6.81
N ARG A 25 -3.42 -4.85 -7.48
CA ARG A 25 -2.80 -6.08 -6.97
C ARG A 25 -2.08 -5.86 -5.64
N TRP A 26 -1.47 -4.68 -5.46
CA TRP A 26 -0.66 -4.34 -4.29
C TRP A 26 -1.25 -3.12 -3.57
N TYR A 27 -2.51 -3.19 -3.14
CA TYR A 27 -3.19 -2.10 -2.44
C TYR A 27 -3.38 -2.45 -0.96
N CYS A 28 -2.98 -1.55 -0.06
CA CYS A 28 -3.24 -1.71 1.37
C CYS A 28 -4.56 -1.04 1.71
N GLN A 29 -5.53 -1.85 2.09
CA GLN A 29 -6.87 -1.38 2.41
C GLN A 29 -6.89 -0.61 3.76
N MET A 30 -6.11 -1.07 4.77
CA MET A 30 -5.93 -0.37 6.05
C MET A 30 -5.51 1.09 5.84
N CYS A 31 -4.43 1.28 5.09
CA CYS A 31 -3.79 2.58 4.87
C CYS A 31 -4.31 3.31 3.63
N GLN A 32 -5.28 2.72 2.92
CA GLN A 32 -5.80 3.19 1.63
C GLN A 32 -4.70 3.55 0.62
N LYS A 33 -3.63 2.73 0.59
CA LYS A 33 -2.38 3.04 -0.09
C LYS A 33 -2.06 2.04 -1.20
N GLN A 34 -1.91 2.54 -2.42
CA GLN A 34 -1.38 1.73 -3.53
C GLN A 34 0.14 1.61 -3.42
N CYS A 35 0.63 0.38 -3.45
CA CYS A 35 2.03 0.03 -3.59
C CYS A 35 2.31 -0.38 -5.03
N ARG A 36 3.54 -0.09 -5.49
CA ARG A 36 3.91 -0.27 -6.90
C ARG A 36 4.14 -1.72 -7.30
N ASP A 37 4.64 -2.52 -6.37
CA ASP A 37 5.08 -3.89 -6.55
C ASP A 37 5.01 -4.65 -5.23
N GLU A 38 5.25 -5.96 -5.29
CA GLU A 38 5.22 -6.86 -4.14
C GLU A 38 6.18 -6.43 -3.03
N ASN A 39 7.39 -6.01 -3.38
CA ASN A 39 8.40 -5.61 -2.41
C ASN A 39 7.98 -4.32 -1.69
N GLY A 40 7.46 -3.34 -2.45
CA GLY A 40 6.91 -2.11 -1.89
C GLY A 40 5.74 -2.36 -0.93
N PHE A 41 4.91 -3.36 -1.22
CA PHE A 41 3.82 -3.78 -0.33
C PHE A 41 4.35 -4.42 0.96
N LYS A 42 5.30 -5.36 0.86
CA LYS A 42 5.94 -5.98 2.03
C LYS A 42 6.61 -4.96 2.94
N CYS A 43 7.43 -4.05 2.38
CA CYS A 43 8.05 -2.97 3.15
C CYS A 43 7.01 -2.04 3.79
N HIS A 44 5.87 -1.81 3.14
CA HIS A 44 4.80 -1.02 3.71
C HIS A 44 4.13 -1.71 4.90
N CYS A 45 3.81 -3.00 4.81
CA CYS A 45 3.25 -3.77 5.91
C CYS A 45 4.17 -3.80 7.14
N MET A 46 5.49 -3.81 6.95
CA MET A 46 6.47 -3.75 8.05
C MET A 46 6.69 -2.34 8.62
N SER A 47 6.07 -1.29 8.05
CA SER A 47 6.30 0.08 8.51
C SER A 47 5.50 0.42 9.77
N GLU A 48 6.07 1.27 10.63
CA GLU A 48 5.42 1.73 11.88
C GLU A 48 4.04 2.36 11.60
N SER A 49 3.90 3.11 10.51
CA SER A 49 2.62 3.71 10.12
C SER A 49 1.53 2.67 9.89
N HIS A 50 1.87 1.51 9.32
CA HIS A 50 0.92 0.42 9.11
C HIS A 50 0.57 -0.26 10.44
N GLN A 51 1.58 -0.58 11.25
CA GLN A 51 1.40 -1.19 12.56
C GLN A 51 0.56 -0.33 13.50
N ARG A 52 0.74 0.99 13.50
CA ARG A 52 -0.08 1.91 14.29
C ARG A 52 -1.55 1.86 13.90
N GLN A 53 -1.86 1.73 12.60
CA GLN A 53 -3.24 1.59 12.16
C GLN A 53 -3.85 0.24 12.54
N LEU A 54 -3.04 -0.84 12.56
CA LEU A 54 -3.49 -2.13 13.07
C LEU A 54 -3.83 -2.07 14.57
N LEU A 55 -3.01 -1.39 15.37
CA LEU A 55 -3.27 -1.20 16.79
C LEU A 55 -4.59 -0.44 17.03
N LEU A 56 -4.80 0.67 16.31
CA LEU A 56 -6.05 1.44 16.38
C LEU A 56 -7.27 0.61 15.94
N ALA A 57 -7.11 -0.24 14.93
CA ALA A 57 -8.16 -1.14 14.49
C ALA A 57 -8.48 -2.24 15.52
N SER A 58 -7.46 -2.73 16.24
CA SER A 58 -7.62 -3.75 17.28
C SER A 58 -8.41 -3.25 18.50
N GLU A 59 -8.39 -1.94 18.76
CA GLU A 59 -9.17 -1.31 19.84
C GLU A 59 -10.67 -1.32 19.55
N ASN A 60 -11.09 -1.34 18.27
CA ASN A 60 -12.50 -1.32 17.85
C ASN A 60 -12.76 -2.23 16.62
N PRO A 61 -12.75 -3.56 16.79
CA PRO A 61 -12.79 -4.50 15.68
C PRO A 61 -14.11 -4.53 14.90
N GLN A 62 -15.25 -4.21 15.52
CA GLN A 62 -16.56 -4.20 14.83
C GLN A 62 -16.66 -3.06 13.83
N GLN A 63 -16.31 -1.84 14.25
CA GLN A 63 -16.30 -0.68 13.36
C GLN A 63 -15.33 -0.86 12.19
N PHE A 64 -14.23 -1.57 12.44
CA PHE A 64 -13.27 -1.93 11.41
C PHE A 64 -13.86 -2.93 10.41
N MET A 65 -14.42 -4.06 10.88
CA MET A 65 -14.99 -5.06 9.98
C MET A 65 -16.11 -4.51 9.08
N ASP A 66 -16.97 -3.64 9.58
CA ASP A 66 -18.05 -3.04 8.79
C ASP A 66 -17.52 -2.13 7.66
N TYR A 67 -16.38 -1.47 7.86
CA TYR A 67 -15.77 -0.56 6.87
C TYR A 67 -15.08 -1.30 5.70
N PHE A 68 -14.70 -2.57 5.86
CA PHE A 68 -13.92 -3.32 4.87
C PHE A 68 -14.66 -4.49 4.21
N SER A 69 -15.94 -4.70 4.53
CA SER A 69 -16.72 -5.89 4.15
C SER A 69 -17.13 -6.02 2.67
N GLU A 70 -16.64 -5.20 1.74
CA GLU A 70 -16.99 -5.31 0.32
C GLU A 70 -15.82 -5.57 -0.66
N ASN A 71 -14.56 -5.49 -0.25
CA ASN A 71 -13.43 -5.78 -1.15
C ASN A 71 -12.28 -6.49 -0.43
N GLN A 72 -12.32 -7.81 -0.51
CA GLN A 72 -11.45 -8.76 0.16
C GLN A 72 -10.07 -8.86 -0.53
N THR A 73 -9.28 -7.79 -0.47
CA THR A 73 -7.86 -7.81 -0.89
C THR A 73 -6.95 -7.08 0.09
N CYS A 74 -7.17 -7.25 1.39
CA CYS A 74 -6.04 -7.25 2.30
C CYS A 74 -5.63 -8.73 2.37
N SER A 75 -4.57 -9.13 1.66
CA SER A 75 -4.08 -10.50 1.75
C SER A 75 -3.94 -10.84 3.25
N GLN A 76 -4.49 -11.98 3.66
CA GLN A 76 -4.52 -12.45 5.06
C GLN A 76 -3.13 -12.54 5.74
N GLN A 77 -2.06 -12.15 5.06
CA GLN A 77 -0.70 -12.09 5.55
C GLN A 77 -0.45 -10.98 6.59
N CYS A 78 -1.31 -9.97 6.72
CA CYS A 78 -1.12 -8.92 7.74
C CYS A 78 -1.61 -9.31 9.15
N TYR A 79 -2.47 -10.33 9.30
CA TYR A 79 -3.01 -10.75 10.59
C TYR A 79 -2.22 -11.90 11.26
N LEU A 80 -1.22 -12.45 10.56
CA LEU A 80 -0.45 -13.64 10.98
C LEU A 80 1.06 -13.38 11.06
N GLN A 81 1.48 -12.13 11.25
CA GLN A 81 2.86 -11.78 11.65
C GLN A 81 2.84 -10.90 12.90
#